data_AF-A0A817WBC9-F1
#
_entry.id   AF-A0A817WBC9-F1
#
_cell.length_a   1.000
_cell.length_b   1.000
_cell.length_c   1.000
_cell.angle_alpha   90.00
_cell.angle_beta   90.00
_cell.angle_gamma   90.00
#
_symmetry.space_group_name_H-M   'P 1'
#
loop_
_entity.id
_entity.type
_entity.pdbx_description
1 polymer ?
#
loop_
_entity_poly.entity_id
_entity_poly.type
_entity_poly.pdbx_seq_one_letter_code
_entity_poly.pdbx_strand_id
1 'polypeptide(L)'
;MAIWMERNEINAWIQPEAPHAAIRHDQYKYNGYASVISLLDYPAVVVPVTFAQKETDIKDLNYKPISDLDMQVHDEYQADVYHGAPVAVQIIGRRLQEEYVIGLAEQVGRALASS
;
A
#
# COMPACT_ATOMS: atom_id res chain seq x y z
N MET A 1 -6.96 -8.06 -13.19
CA MET A 1 -7.65 -6.90 -13.79
C MET A 1 -8.88 -7.29 -14.60
N ALA A 2 -8.79 -8.22 -15.57
CA ALA A 2 -9.96 -8.65 -16.39
C ALA A 2 -11.13 -9.21 -15.56
N ILE A 3 -10.84 -10.04 -14.55
CA ILE A 3 -11.86 -10.68 -13.69
C ILE A 3 -12.70 -9.65 -12.90
N TRP A 4 -12.11 -8.51 -12.53
CA TRP A 4 -12.80 -7.42 -11.81
C TRP A 4 -13.83 -6.70 -12.68
N MET A 5 -13.53 -6.55 -13.97
CA MET A 5 -14.44 -5.91 -14.93
C MET A 5 -15.63 -6.81 -15.26
N GLU A 6 -15.42 -8.13 -15.25
CA GLU A 6 -16.43 -9.12 -15.63
C GLU A 6 -17.40 -9.48 -14.50
N ARG A 7 -17.00 -9.29 -13.23
CA ARG A 7 -17.82 -9.67 -12.07
C ARG A 7 -18.23 -8.45 -11.25
N ASN A 8 -19.54 -8.22 -11.14
CA ASN A 8 -20.12 -7.15 -10.31
C ASN A 8 -20.19 -7.48 -8.81
N GLU A 9 -19.59 -8.59 -8.38
CA GLU A 9 -19.62 -9.05 -6.99
C GLU A 9 -18.65 -8.29 -6.08
N ILE A 10 -17.68 -7.59 -6.67
CA ILE A 10 -16.63 -6.91 -5.92
C ILE A 10 -16.71 -5.39 -6.17
N ASN A 11 -16.76 -4.63 -5.07
CA ASN A 11 -17.01 -3.18 -5.08
C ASN A 11 -15.74 -2.33 -4.91
N ALA A 12 -14.81 -2.75 -4.06
CA ALA A 12 -13.44 -2.22 -4.02
C ALA A 12 -12.42 -3.34 -3.73
N TRP A 13 -11.13 -3.06 -3.89
CA TRP A 13 -10.06 -3.88 -3.31
C TRP A 13 -9.08 -3.02 -2.52
N ILE A 14 -8.29 -3.69 -1.68
CA ILE A 14 -7.25 -3.08 -0.85
C ILE A 14 -5.91 -3.65 -1.30
N GLN A 15 -4.90 -2.79 -1.44
CA GLN A 15 -3.52 -3.18 -1.70
C GLN A 15 -2.55 -2.27 -0.94
N PRO A 16 -1.26 -2.65 -0.82
CA PRO A 16 -0.23 -1.72 -0.34
C PRO A 16 -0.18 -0.44 -1.18
N GLU A 17 0.07 0.70 -0.55
CA GLU A 17 0.37 1.94 -1.27
C GLU A 17 1.81 1.94 -1.78
N ALA A 18 2.73 1.46 -0.96
CA ALA A 18 4.15 1.35 -1.25
C ALA A 18 4.71 0.04 -0.67
N PRO A 19 5.84 -0.46 -1.17
CA PRO A 19 6.50 -1.66 -0.61
C PRO A 19 7.23 -1.37 0.72
N HIS A 20 7.14 -0.15 1.24
CA HIS A 20 7.86 0.33 2.42
C HIS A 20 6.94 1.22 3.27
N ALA A 21 7.28 1.41 4.54
CA ALA A 21 6.75 2.51 5.34
C ALA A 21 7.27 3.86 4.78
N ALA A 22 6.92 5.00 5.39
CA ALA A 22 7.40 6.31 4.90
C ALA A 22 8.92 6.30 4.64
N ILE A 23 9.28 6.39 3.36
CA ILE A 23 10.66 6.19 2.91
C ILE A 23 11.54 7.39 3.26
N ARG A 24 12.81 7.11 3.48
CA ARG A 24 13.86 8.14 3.53
C ARG A 24 13.91 8.95 2.24
N HIS A 25 14.36 10.20 2.39
CA HIS A 25 14.58 11.09 1.26
C HIS A 25 15.49 10.43 0.21
N ASP A 26 15.15 10.64 -1.06
CA ASP A 26 15.87 10.14 -2.23
C ASP A 26 15.99 8.60 -2.34
N GLN A 27 15.18 7.85 -1.57
CA GLN A 27 15.15 6.38 -1.63
C GLN A 27 13.89 5.79 -2.27
N TYR A 28 12.98 6.61 -2.79
CA TYR A 28 11.74 6.15 -3.44
C TYR A 28 12.04 5.56 -4.84
N LYS A 29 12.36 4.26 -4.89
CA LYS A 29 12.79 3.58 -6.13
C LYS A 29 11.67 2.86 -6.88
N TYR A 30 10.58 2.51 -6.20
CA TYR A 30 9.48 1.74 -6.78
C TYR A 30 8.14 2.43 -6.55
N ASN A 31 7.41 2.70 -7.64
CA ASN A 31 6.08 3.34 -7.62
C ASN A 31 4.99 2.49 -8.29
N GLY A 32 5.21 1.19 -8.50
CA GLY A 32 4.32 0.34 -9.28
C GLY A 32 2.90 0.22 -8.72
N TYR A 33 2.77 0.15 -7.39
CA TYR A 33 1.46 0.05 -6.71
C TYR A 33 0.55 1.24 -7.04
N ALA A 34 1.07 2.46 -7.05
CA ALA A 34 0.32 3.67 -7.38
C ALA A 34 0.21 3.89 -8.90
N SER A 35 1.30 3.68 -9.65
CA SER A 35 1.36 3.97 -11.09
C SER A 35 0.31 3.21 -11.91
N VAL A 36 0.05 1.94 -11.57
CA VAL A 36 -0.97 1.15 -12.28
C VAL A 36 -2.36 1.72 -12.07
N ILE A 37 -2.66 2.24 -10.87
CA ILE A 37 -3.97 2.82 -10.55
C ILE A 37 -4.17 4.13 -11.28
N SER A 38 -3.15 5.00 -11.28
CA SER A 38 -3.16 6.23 -12.07
C SER A 38 -3.31 5.96 -13.57
N LEU A 39 -2.61 4.95 -14.11
CA LEU A 39 -2.71 4.58 -15.53
C LEU A 39 -4.11 4.10 -15.91
N LEU A 40 -4.78 3.36 -15.02
CA LEU A 40 -6.14 2.85 -15.24
C LEU A 40 -7.23 3.87 -14.94
N ASP A 41 -6.85 5.02 -14.36
CA ASP A 41 -7.75 6.11 -13.98
C ASP A 41 -8.85 5.62 -13.04
N TYR A 42 -8.43 4.85 -12.03
CA TYR A 42 -9.32 4.40 -10.96
C TYR A 42 -9.21 5.32 -9.73
N PRO A 43 -10.34 5.63 -9.06
CA PRO A 43 -10.30 6.37 -7.82
C PRO A 43 -9.68 5.51 -6.72
N ALA A 44 -8.80 6.13 -5.94
CA ALA A 44 -8.15 5.49 -4.80
C ALA A 44 -8.03 6.46 -3.61
N VAL A 45 -8.13 5.91 -2.40
CA VAL A 45 -7.91 6.65 -1.15
C VAL A 45 -6.89 5.89 -0.30
N VAL A 46 -5.84 6.60 0.14
CA VAL A 46 -4.81 6.07 1.03
C VAL A 46 -5.28 6.21 2.48
N VAL A 47 -5.22 5.11 3.23
CA VAL A 47 -5.61 5.04 4.64
C VAL A 47 -4.38 4.58 5.46
N PRO A 48 -3.91 5.37 6.43
CA PRO A 48 -2.89 4.94 7.37
C PRO A 48 -3.41 3.77 8.23
N VAL A 49 -2.63 2.71 8.37
CA VAL A 49 -3.06 1.49 9.07
C VAL A 49 -2.22 1.14 10.28
N THR A 50 -0.93 1.49 10.30
CA THR A 50 -0.04 1.22 11.43
C THR A 50 1.23 2.06 11.36
N PHE A 51 2.12 1.87 12.34
CA PHE A 51 3.48 2.37 12.35
C PHE A 51 4.45 1.20 12.37
N ALA A 52 5.58 1.32 11.67
CA ALA A 52 6.60 0.28 11.66
C ALA A 52 7.27 0.13 13.04
N GLN A 53 7.52 -1.12 13.45
CA GLN A 53 8.05 -1.49 14.76
C GLN A 53 9.33 -2.29 14.60
N LYS A 54 10.45 -1.78 15.15
CA LYS A 54 11.77 -2.41 14.94
C LYS A 54 11.90 -3.78 15.58
N GLU A 55 11.10 -4.06 16.61
CA GLU A 55 11.11 -5.33 17.34
C GLU A 55 10.42 -6.45 16.56
N THR A 56 9.46 -6.13 15.71
CA THR A 56 8.67 -7.12 14.94
C THR A 56 9.02 -7.11 13.46
N ASP A 57 9.27 -5.93 12.90
CA ASP A 57 9.49 -5.72 11.47
C ASP A 57 11.00 -5.85 11.20
N ILE A 58 11.56 -7.02 11.50
CA ILE A 58 12.97 -7.30 11.23
C ILE A 58 13.17 -7.67 9.76
N LYS A 59 14.28 -7.21 9.17
CA LYS A 59 14.61 -7.51 7.78
C LYS A 59 14.71 -9.02 7.56
N ASP A 60 13.95 -9.55 6.60
CA ASP A 60 14.06 -10.95 6.21
C ASP A 60 15.36 -11.19 5.42
N LEU A 61 16.27 -11.95 6.02
CA LEU A 61 17.56 -12.33 5.43
C LEU A 61 17.44 -13.47 4.41
N ASN A 62 16.32 -14.18 4.38
CA ASN A 62 16.06 -15.27 3.44
C ASN A 62 15.20 -14.83 2.25
N TYR A 63 14.92 -13.53 2.15
CA TYR A 63 14.13 -12.96 1.06
C TYR A 63 14.78 -13.27 -0.29
N LYS A 64 13.95 -13.70 -1.25
CA LYS A 64 14.37 -14.03 -2.61
C LYS A 64 13.81 -13.00 -3.57
N PRO A 65 14.59 -11.98 -3.97
CA PRO A 65 14.10 -10.94 -4.85
C PRO A 65 13.79 -11.51 -6.23
N ILE A 66 12.73 -10.99 -6.86
CA ILE A 66 12.33 -11.37 -8.22
C ILE A 66 13.02 -10.54 -9.30
N SER A 67 13.67 -9.44 -8.92
CA SER A 67 14.43 -8.56 -9.82
C SER A 67 15.47 -7.74 -9.05
N ASP A 68 16.40 -7.10 -9.77
CA ASP A 68 17.38 -6.20 -9.16
C ASP A 68 16.73 -5.01 -8.45
N LEU A 69 15.63 -4.47 -9.01
CA LEU A 69 14.88 -3.38 -8.39
C LEU A 69 14.24 -3.84 -7.06
N ASP A 70 13.67 -5.04 -7.06
CA ASP A 70 13.06 -5.64 -5.87
C ASP A 70 14.09 -5.85 -4.75
N MET A 71 15.27 -6.36 -5.12
CA MET A 71 16.40 -6.45 -4.19
C MET A 71 16.81 -5.08 -3.64
N GLN A 72 16.93 -4.05 -4.49
CA GLN A 72 17.30 -2.71 -4.06
C GLN A 72 16.28 -2.05 -3.13
N VAL A 73 15.00 -2.34 -3.32
CA VAL A 73 13.91 -1.86 -2.45
C VAL A 73 13.95 -2.59 -1.12
N HIS A 74 14.07 -3.92 -1.13
CA HIS A 74 14.16 -4.73 0.08
C HIS A 74 15.42 -4.39 0.90
N ASP A 75 16.54 -4.15 0.22
CA ASP A 75 17.82 -3.88 0.87
C ASP A 75 17.92 -2.51 1.54
N GLU A 76 17.08 -1.57 1.11
CA GLU A 76 16.98 -0.24 1.68
C GLU A 76 16.48 -0.27 3.14
N TYR A 77 15.65 -1.25 3.48
CA TYR A 77 14.96 -1.31 4.76
C TYR A 77 15.92 -1.49 5.94
N GLN A 78 15.76 -0.62 6.94
CA GLN A 78 16.51 -0.60 8.20
C GLN A 78 15.57 -0.41 9.38
N ALA A 79 15.32 -1.48 10.15
CA ALA A 79 14.34 -1.50 11.24
C ALA A 79 14.45 -0.31 12.21
N ASP A 80 15.67 0.04 12.66
CA ASP A 80 15.88 1.18 13.56
C ASP A 80 15.52 2.53 12.95
N VAL A 81 15.74 2.70 11.65
CA VAL A 81 15.47 3.97 10.95
C VAL A 81 13.99 4.11 10.62
N TYR A 82 13.32 3.00 10.35
CA TYR A 82 11.90 2.96 10.00
C TYR A 82 10.98 2.89 11.22
N HIS A 83 11.51 2.69 12.42
CA HIS A 83 10.69 2.64 13.62
C HIS A 83 9.84 3.91 13.80
N GLY A 84 8.53 3.74 13.96
CA GLY A 84 7.58 4.84 14.07
C GLY A 84 7.22 5.50 12.74
N ALA A 85 7.74 5.03 11.60
CA ALA A 85 7.33 5.50 10.29
C ALA A 85 5.90 5.01 9.96
N PRO A 86 5.03 5.86 9.42
CA PRO A 86 3.66 5.45 9.08
C PRO A 86 3.64 4.47 7.90
N VAL A 87 2.73 3.50 7.99
CA VAL A 87 2.42 2.50 6.97
C VAL A 87 0.97 2.69 6.54
N ALA A 88 0.71 2.63 5.24
CA ALA A 88 -0.60 2.83 4.67
C ALA A 88 -0.96 1.80 3.60
N VAL A 89 -2.26 1.60 3.43
CA VAL A 89 -2.85 0.87 2.31
C VAL A 89 -3.67 1.83 1.46
N GLN A 90 -3.95 1.46 0.22
CA GLN A 90 -4.89 2.17 -0.63
C GLN A 90 -6.12 1.29 -0.87
N ILE A 91 -7.28 1.94 -0.90
CA ILE A 91 -8.57 1.36 -1.26
C ILE A 91 -8.91 1.89 -2.65
N ILE A 92 -9.12 0.97 -3.60
CA ILE A 92 -9.36 1.32 -5.01
C ILE A 92 -10.79 0.91 -5.39
N GLY A 93 -11.50 1.83 -6.01
CA GLY A 93 -12.84 1.60 -6.56
C GLY A 93 -12.87 1.56 -8.09
N ARG A 94 -14.07 1.46 -8.63
CA ARG A 94 -14.30 1.60 -10.08
C ARG A 94 -14.29 3.07 -10.49
N ARG A 95 -14.05 3.34 -11.78
CA ARG A 95 -14.15 4.70 -12.35
C ARG A 95 -15.49 5.33 -11.99
N LEU A 96 -15.47 6.63 -11.67
CA LEU A 96 -16.66 7.42 -11.32
C LEU A 96 -17.37 6.95 -10.04
N GLN A 97 -16.60 6.44 -9.06
CA GLN A 97 -17.12 6.00 -7.76
C GLN A 97 -16.34 6.64 -6.59
N GLU A 98 -15.85 7.86 -6.76
CA GLU A 98 -15.01 8.58 -5.80
C GLU A 98 -15.69 8.66 -4.42
N GLU A 99 -16.97 9.04 -4.35
CA GLU A 99 -17.71 9.16 -3.10
C GLU A 99 -17.87 7.81 -2.39
N TYR A 100 -18.03 6.74 -3.17
CA TYR A 100 -18.13 5.38 -2.63
C TYR A 100 -16.80 4.93 -2.02
N VAL A 101 -15.67 5.19 -2.71
CA VAL A 101 -14.33 4.88 -2.19
C VAL A 101 -14.02 5.67 -0.92
N ILE A 102 -14.39 6.95 -0.87
CA ILE A 102 -14.26 7.78 0.34
C ILE A 102 -15.09 7.18 1.49
N GLY A 103 -16.33 6.77 1.23
CA GLY A 103 -17.18 6.13 2.22
C GLY A 103 -16.58 4.81 2.77
N LEU A 104 -15.97 4.01 1.90
CA LEU A 104 -15.25 2.80 2.32
C LEU A 104 -14.02 3.13 3.17
N ALA A 105 -13.23 4.13 2.78
CA ALA A 105 -12.08 4.58 3.55
C ALA A 105 -12.45 5.03 4.96
N GLU A 106 -13.59 5.71 5.11
CA GLU A 106 -14.13 6.09 6.41
C GLU A 106 -14.48 4.85 7.27
N GLN A 107 -15.07 3.81 6.69
CA GLN A 107 -15.35 2.56 7.41
C GLN A 107 -14.07 1.84 7.84
N VAL A 108 -13.07 1.78 6.96
CA VAL A 108 -11.76 1.17 7.28
C VAL A 108 -11.08 1.95 8.41
N GLY A 109 -11.07 3.28 8.34
CA GLY A 109 -10.54 4.12 9.41
C GLY A 109 -11.24 3.90 10.75
N ARG A 110 -12.59 3.77 10.75
CA ARG A 110 -13.35 3.43 11.95
C ARG A 110 -12.97 2.06 12.52
N ALA A 111 -12.83 1.05 11.67
CA ALA A 111 -12.47 -0.30 12.11
C ALA A 111 -11.09 -0.32 12.78
N LEU A 112 -10.12 0.40 12.21
CA LEU A 112 -8.76 0.53 12.76
C LEU A 112 -8.72 1.33 14.07
N ALA A 113 -9.61 2.30 14.26
CA ALA A 113 -9.70 3.05 15.52
C ALA A 113 -10.30 2.23 16.68
N SER A 114 -10.96 1.11 16.38
CA SER A 114 -11.59 0.22 17.37
C SER A 114 -10.73 -0.98 17.78
N SER A 115 -9.55 -1.14 17.18
CA SER A 115 -8.60 -2.23 17.42
C SER A 115 -7.48 -1.91 18.41
#